data_AF-A0A143DD68-F1
#
_entry.id   AF-A0A143DD68-F1
#
_cell.length_a   1.000
_cell.length_b   1.000
_cell.length_c   1.000
_cell.angle_alpha   90.00
_cell.angle_beta   90.00
_cell.angle_gamma   90.00
#
_symmetry.space_group_name_H-M   'P 1'
#
loop_
_entity.id
_entity.type
_entity.pdbx_description
1 polymer ?
#
loop_
_entity_poly.entity_id
_entity_poly.type
_entity_poly.pdbx_seq_one_letter_code
_entity_poly.pdbx_strand_id
1 'polypeptide(L)'
;MVRVLFLTAFSALLLGAVAAVGLLEIIRRPGGLPHQKDMPVDQMVAQVSKEAAAVAEMFWYDFTFYLSKRALKDLTSLRDRVWSGITGVLDESSLLPVDEQIVVVGAVPMNQGDTSSAVAVPRSSVSGPGEGLLTGVLAPASQYAVSEWTIGPGEAGYLERVLINGQPADPGGIVAPDATLFLSGWAGDPAIGIRYSHVLLTVCGKVVATTGVGESTPSVARFVHANLGSAGWVARLPAAALPRCPDAALGALALRGGAVVHRLQGDFPMIIQPGGNPSAAGPFAPVLRPGSIKAPRLESIRIRDRVGLRSCPDTTCPVLENIAKGPHRATLLEHVNGWRLILSAQGNGWIPKDEIEIP
;
A
#
# COMPACT_ATOMS: atom_id res chain seq x y z
N MET A 1 34.68 8.90 -0.23
CA MET A 1 34.57 10.15 0.54
C MET A 1 33.38 11.01 0.09
N VAL A 2 33.23 11.32 -1.20
CA VAL A 2 32.11 12.12 -1.76
C VAL A 2 30.72 11.53 -1.46
N ARG A 3 30.54 10.21 -1.57
CA ARG A 3 29.26 9.55 -1.23
C ARG A 3 28.89 9.63 0.25
N VAL A 4 29.88 9.68 1.15
CA VAL A 4 29.62 9.76 2.60
C VAL A 4 29.15 11.15 2.96
N LEU A 5 29.81 12.20 2.45
CA LEU A 5 29.39 13.60 2.63
C LEU A 5 27.99 13.88 2.08
N PHE A 6 27.61 13.25 0.96
CA PHE A 6 26.27 13.43 0.38
C PHE A 6 25.18 12.80 1.27
N LEU A 7 25.45 11.63 1.86
CA LEU A 7 24.53 10.97 2.79
C LEU A 7 24.39 11.75 4.10
N THR A 8 25.47 12.27 4.68
CA THR A 8 25.39 13.08 5.90
C THR A 8 24.63 14.39 5.67
N ALA A 9 24.89 15.08 4.55
CA ALA A 9 24.18 16.30 4.20
C ALA A 9 22.69 16.05 3.95
N PHE A 10 22.34 14.95 3.28
CA PHE A 10 20.96 14.57 3.03
C PHE A 10 20.21 14.21 4.32
N SER A 11 20.83 13.45 5.22
CA SER A 11 20.23 13.12 6.53
C SER A 11 20.00 14.36 7.40
N ALA A 12 20.94 15.31 7.43
CA ALA A 12 20.80 16.57 8.16
C ALA A 12 19.66 17.44 7.60
N LEU A 13 19.53 17.50 6.27
CA LEU A 13 18.43 18.20 5.59
C LEU A 13 17.06 17.55 5.86
N LEU A 14 17.00 16.22 5.86
CA LEU A 14 15.76 15.49 6.14
C LEU A 14 15.31 15.70 7.60
N LEU A 15 16.23 15.64 8.56
CA LEU A 15 15.96 15.92 9.98
C LEU A 15 15.50 17.37 10.20
N GLY A 16 16.15 18.35 9.54
CA GLY A 16 15.72 19.75 9.58
C GLY A 16 14.33 19.97 8.99
N ALA A 17 14.01 19.31 7.87
CA ALA A 17 12.70 19.41 7.23
C ALA A 17 11.59 18.77 8.09
N VAL A 18 11.84 17.61 8.70
CA VAL A 18 10.88 16.94 9.59
C VAL A 18 10.63 17.78 10.85
N ALA A 19 11.67 18.37 11.43
CA ALA A 19 11.53 19.28 12.57
C ALA A 19 10.73 20.54 12.20
N ALA A 20 11.00 21.13 11.03
CA ALA A 20 10.28 22.31 10.55
C ALA A 20 8.80 22.03 10.27
N VAL A 21 8.47 20.86 9.70
CA VAL A 21 7.08 20.43 9.45
C VAL A 21 6.36 20.15 10.76
N GLY A 22 7.00 19.47 11.73
CA GLY A 22 6.42 19.26 13.06
C GLY A 22 6.12 20.57 13.78
N LEU A 23 7.03 21.55 13.70
CA LEU A 23 6.84 22.89 14.27
C LEU A 23 5.69 23.65 13.58
N LEU A 24 5.62 23.59 12.26
CA LEU A 24 4.54 24.21 11.47
C LEU A 24 3.17 23.60 11.79
N GLU A 25 3.09 22.28 11.97
CA GLU A 25 1.83 21.58 12.26
C GLU A 25 1.30 21.88 13.67
N ILE A 26 2.22 22.09 14.63
CA ILE A 26 1.89 22.55 15.99
C ILE A 26 1.35 23.99 15.96
N ILE A 27 1.96 24.87 15.15
CA ILE A 27 1.52 26.27 15.00
C ILE A 27 0.18 26.37 14.26
N ARG A 28 -0.12 25.44 13.33
CA ARG A 28 -1.29 25.54 12.44
C ARG A 28 -2.61 25.02 13.01
N ARG A 29 -2.62 24.30 14.14
CA ARG A 29 -3.86 23.75 14.71
C ARG A 29 -4.72 24.87 15.32
N PRO A 30 -5.89 25.20 14.75
CA PRO A 30 -6.83 26.14 15.34
C PRO A 30 -7.69 25.37 16.35
N GLY A 31 -7.38 25.52 17.63
CA GLY A 31 -8.04 24.82 18.73
C GLY A 31 -7.01 24.26 19.70
N GLY A 32 -6.63 25.07 20.68
CA GLY A 32 -5.61 24.73 21.67
C GLY A 32 -5.93 23.43 22.42
N LEU A 33 -4.90 22.62 22.67
CA LEU A 33 -4.95 21.50 23.59
C LEU A 33 -5.35 22.03 24.99
N PRO A 34 -6.45 21.55 25.59
CA PRO A 34 -7.10 22.21 26.73
C PRO A 34 -6.34 22.15 28.08
N HIS A 35 -5.08 21.71 28.13
CA HIS A 35 -4.33 21.58 29.38
C HIS A 35 -2.86 22.01 29.36
N GLN A 36 -2.41 22.78 28.36
CA GLN A 36 -0.97 23.08 28.20
C GLN A 36 -0.61 24.55 28.41
N LYS A 37 -1.33 25.28 29.27
CA LYS A 37 -1.07 26.72 29.49
C LYS A 37 0.09 27.01 30.44
N ASP A 38 0.51 26.02 31.24
CA ASP A 38 1.50 26.19 32.32
C ASP A 38 2.71 25.24 32.21
N MET A 39 2.98 24.67 31.02
CA MET A 39 4.13 23.78 30.84
C MET A 39 5.41 24.63 30.70
N PRO A 40 6.44 24.44 31.55
CA PRO A 40 7.74 25.11 31.40
C PRO A 40 8.35 24.83 30.02
N VAL A 41 9.05 25.82 29.45
CA VAL A 41 9.63 25.73 28.09
C VAL A 41 10.56 24.53 27.96
N ASP A 42 11.31 24.23 29.01
CA ASP A 42 12.19 23.08 29.17
C ASP A 42 11.44 21.73 29.08
N GLN A 43 10.21 21.64 29.60
CA GLN A 43 9.37 20.45 29.44
C GLN A 43 8.76 20.35 28.03
N MET A 44 8.40 21.47 27.40
CA MET A 44 7.97 21.48 26.00
C MET A 44 9.09 21.01 25.06
N VAL A 45 10.31 21.51 25.24
CA VAL A 45 11.48 21.09 24.45
C VAL A 45 11.74 19.60 24.64
N ALA A 46 11.72 19.09 25.87
CA ALA A 46 11.90 17.67 26.15
C ALA A 46 10.83 16.79 25.48
N GLN A 47 9.56 17.23 25.48
CA GLN A 47 8.46 16.49 24.85
C GLN A 47 8.59 16.48 23.32
N VAL A 48 8.91 17.62 22.70
CA VAL A 48 9.13 17.71 21.24
C VAL A 48 10.35 16.87 20.83
N SER A 49 11.44 16.89 21.60
CA SER A 49 12.61 16.05 21.34
C SER A 49 12.28 14.56 21.44
N LYS A 50 11.45 14.16 22.41
CA LYS A 50 11.01 12.78 22.59
C LYS A 50 10.13 12.30 21.42
N GLU A 51 9.19 13.12 20.96
CA GLU A 51 8.33 12.80 19.82
C GLU A 51 9.13 12.75 18.51
N ALA A 52 10.05 13.69 18.30
CA ALA A 52 10.95 13.68 17.16
C ALA A 52 11.86 12.43 17.14
N ALA A 53 12.37 12.00 18.29
CA ALA A 53 13.16 10.77 18.40
C ALA A 53 12.33 9.51 18.08
N ALA A 54 11.07 9.44 18.53
CA ALA A 54 10.17 8.33 18.21
C ALA A 54 9.85 8.25 16.71
N VAL A 55 9.61 9.39 16.07
CA VAL A 55 9.40 9.47 14.61
C VAL A 55 10.65 9.06 13.86
N ALA A 56 11.84 9.53 14.28
CA ALA A 56 13.12 9.16 13.67
C ALA A 56 13.41 7.65 13.79
N GLU A 57 13.12 7.02 14.93
CA GLU A 57 13.24 5.57 15.12
C GLU A 57 12.29 4.81 14.19
N MET A 58 11.03 5.24 14.06
CA MET A 58 10.07 4.61 13.16
C MET A 58 10.56 4.62 11.70
N PHE A 59 11.04 5.77 11.21
CA PHE A 59 11.62 5.87 9.87
C PHE A 59 12.90 5.05 9.71
N TRP A 60 13.69 4.91 10.77
CA TRP A 60 14.90 4.08 10.73
C TRP A 60 14.57 2.59 10.57
N TYR A 61 13.54 2.08 11.26
CA TYR A 61 13.09 0.70 11.12
C TYR A 61 12.58 0.40 9.71
N ASP A 62 11.78 1.30 9.14
CA ASP A 62 11.30 1.13 7.76
C ASP A 62 12.45 1.20 6.75
N PHE A 63 13.38 2.16 6.92
CA PHE A 63 14.52 2.30 6.01
C PHE A 63 15.50 1.12 6.09
N THR A 64 15.72 0.55 7.28
CA THR A 64 16.63 -0.59 7.49
C THR A 64 16.07 -1.90 6.97
N PHE A 65 14.74 -2.07 6.94
CA PHE A 65 14.08 -3.24 6.34
C PHE A 65 14.37 -3.37 4.84
N TYR A 66 14.61 -2.25 4.14
CA TYR A 66 14.84 -2.20 2.69
C TYR A 66 16.29 -2.43 2.24
N LEU A 67 17.25 -2.56 3.16
CA LEU A 67 18.66 -2.61 2.81
C LEU A 67 19.30 -3.99 3.01
N SER A 68 20.12 -4.40 2.04
CA SER A 68 20.88 -5.65 2.10
C SER A 68 21.76 -5.72 3.36
N LYS A 69 22.00 -6.94 3.89
CA LYS A 69 22.76 -7.17 5.15
C LYS A 69 24.11 -6.46 5.23
N ARG A 70 24.75 -6.17 4.10
CA ARG A 70 26.05 -5.46 4.04
C ARG A 70 25.90 -3.95 4.26
N ALA A 71 24.86 -3.33 3.71
CA ALA A 71 24.54 -1.92 3.94
C ALA A 71 24.08 -1.66 5.38
N LEU A 72 23.43 -2.64 6.00
CA LEU A 72 22.94 -2.56 7.38
C LEU A 72 24.07 -2.36 8.41
N LYS A 73 25.22 -3.02 8.23
CA LYS A 73 26.36 -2.97 9.16
C LYS A 73 27.08 -1.61 9.12
N ASP A 74 27.15 -0.99 7.95
CA ASP A 74 27.79 0.32 7.79
C ASP A 74 26.89 1.45 8.31
N LEU A 75 25.56 1.29 8.20
CA LEU A 75 24.57 2.26 8.67
C LEU A 75 24.38 2.26 10.18
N THR A 76 24.42 1.11 10.86
CA THR A 76 24.36 1.07 12.33
C THR A 76 25.57 1.76 12.97
N SER A 77 26.76 1.55 12.43
CA SER A 77 27.97 2.29 12.82
C SER A 77 27.86 3.80 12.58
N LEU A 78 27.12 4.23 11.56
CA LEU A 78 26.87 5.65 11.28
C LEU A 78 25.86 6.25 12.28
N ARG A 79 24.76 5.52 12.57
CA ARG A 79 23.75 5.90 13.58
C ARG A 79 24.39 6.16 14.92
N ASP A 80 25.21 5.24 15.40
CA ASP A 80 25.81 5.33 16.74
C ASP A 80 26.77 6.54 16.83
N ARG A 81 27.44 6.91 15.74
CA ARG A 81 28.29 8.13 15.67
C ARG A 81 27.47 9.42 15.66
N VAL A 82 26.38 9.47 14.89
CA VAL A 82 25.50 10.65 14.84
C VAL A 82 24.80 10.85 16.18
N TRP A 83 24.33 9.78 16.82
CA TRP A 83 23.68 9.84 18.12
C TRP A 83 24.63 10.26 19.24
N SER A 84 25.88 9.78 19.20
CA SER A 84 26.94 10.26 20.10
C SER A 84 27.30 11.74 19.86
N GLY A 85 27.17 12.25 18.63
CA GLY A 85 27.38 13.66 18.32
C GLY A 85 26.25 14.55 18.82
N ILE A 86 25.00 14.12 18.66
CA ILE A 86 23.81 14.87 19.11
C ILE A 86 23.78 14.97 20.65
N THR A 87 24.13 13.89 21.35
CA THR A 87 24.19 13.90 22.82
C THR A 87 25.35 14.72 23.37
N GLY A 88 26.44 14.90 22.60
CA GLY A 88 27.57 15.75 22.99
C GLY A 88 27.38 17.25 22.74
N VAL A 89 26.39 17.66 21.92
CA VAL A 89 26.11 19.08 21.60
C VAL A 89 25.12 19.71 22.59
N LEU A 90 24.55 18.93 23.52
CA LEU A 90 23.66 19.44 24.57
C LEU A 90 24.40 19.84 25.86
N ASP A 91 25.73 19.97 25.81
CA ASP A 91 26.52 20.56 26.89
C ASP A 91 26.88 22.03 26.57
N GLU A 92 26.92 22.85 27.61
CA GLU A 92 26.69 24.30 27.63
C GLU A 92 27.47 25.19 26.63
N SER A 93 26.80 26.31 26.30
CA SER A 93 27.36 27.66 26.05
C SER A 93 27.99 27.99 24.70
N SER A 94 27.18 28.54 23.77
CA SER A 94 27.56 29.72 22.97
C SER A 94 26.35 30.31 22.23
N LEU A 95 25.76 31.38 22.78
CA LEU A 95 24.85 32.28 22.08
C LEU A 95 25.69 33.37 21.38
N LEU A 96 25.50 33.56 20.07
CA LEU A 96 25.89 34.77 19.35
C LEU A 96 24.71 35.25 18.50
N PRO A 97 24.55 36.58 18.29
CA PRO A 97 23.37 37.17 17.69
C PRO A 97 23.41 37.09 16.17
N VAL A 98 22.24 36.93 15.55
CA VAL A 98 22.05 36.97 14.09
C VAL A 98 21.52 38.36 13.72
N ASP A 99 22.29 39.09 12.92
CA ASP A 99 21.88 40.35 12.28
C ASP A 99 20.95 40.09 11.09
N GLU A 100 19.93 40.95 10.99
CA GLU A 100 18.94 41.04 9.92
C GLU A 100 19.57 41.41 8.57
N GLN A 101 19.28 40.65 7.51
CA GLN A 101 19.16 41.19 6.15
C GLN A 101 17.99 40.52 5.42
N ILE A 102 16.88 41.24 5.33
CA ILE A 102 15.76 40.95 4.43
C ILE A 102 16.08 41.55 3.07
N VAL A 103 16.29 40.70 2.05
CA VAL A 103 16.34 41.12 0.65
C VAL A 103 14.94 40.97 0.05
N VAL A 104 14.29 42.10 -0.21
CA VAL A 104 13.04 42.18 -0.99
C VAL A 104 13.39 42.06 -2.47
N VAL A 105 13.00 40.96 -3.11
CA VAL A 105 13.05 40.82 -4.58
C VAL A 105 11.69 41.19 -5.15
N GLY A 106 11.70 42.20 -6.03
CA GLY A 106 10.53 42.85 -6.61
C GLY A 106 9.67 41.97 -7.52
N ALA A 107 8.40 42.35 -7.57
CA ALA A 107 7.35 41.75 -8.38
C ALA A 107 7.59 41.96 -9.88
N VAL A 108 7.36 40.89 -10.66
CA VAL A 108 7.24 40.93 -12.12
C VAL A 108 5.75 40.94 -12.48
N PRO A 109 5.27 41.84 -13.36
CA PRO A 109 3.86 41.88 -13.72
C PRO A 109 3.52 40.71 -14.67
N MET A 110 2.57 39.86 -14.28
CA MET A 110 1.95 38.90 -15.18
C MET A 110 0.84 39.57 -15.99
N ASN A 111 1.02 39.52 -17.30
CA ASN A 111 0.07 39.94 -18.32
C ASN A 111 -1.20 39.09 -18.24
N GLN A 112 -2.35 39.76 -18.20
CA GLN A 112 -3.66 39.16 -18.41
C GLN A 112 -3.80 38.81 -19.90
N GLY A 113 -4.01 37.53 -20.18
CA GLY A 113 -4.41 37.02 -21.47
C GLY A 113 -5.44 35.93 -21.27
N ASP A 114 -6.70 36.28 -21.54
CA ASP A 114 -7.81 35.35 -21.68
C ASP A 114 -7.46 34.23 -22.66
N THR A 115 -7.77 32.98 -22.29
CA THR A 115 -8.64 32.12 -23.11
C THR A 115 -9.02 30.88 -22.32
N SER A 116 -10.33 30.81 -22.08
CA SER A 116 -11.03 29.64 -21.59
C SER A 116 -10.74 28.42 -22.47
N SER A 117 -10.13 27.39 -21.88
CA SER A 117 -10.10 26.03 -22.41
C SER A 117 -10.14 25.09 -21.24
N ALA A 118 -11.36 24.81 -20.78
CA ALA A 118 -11.62 23.70 -19.89
C ALA A 118 -11.23 22.42 -20.62
N VAL A 119 -10.07 21.86 -20.28
CA VAL A 119 -9.69 20.50 -20.65
C VAL A 119 -10.67 19.57 -19.93
N ALA A 120 -11.70 19.16 -20.66
CA ALA A 120 -12.57 18.07 -20.24
C ALA A 120 -11.69 16.84 -20.03
N VAL A 121 -11.49 16.45 -18.77
CA VAL A 121 -10.95 15.13 -18.45
C VAL A 121 -11.88 14.12 -19.12
N PRO A 122 -11.39 13.27 -20.03
CA PRO A 122 -12.22 12.28 -20.66
C PRO A 122 -12.73 11.35 -19.55
N ARG A 123 -14.04 11.40 -19.28
CA ARG A 123 -14.72 10.33 -18.55
C ARG A 123 -14.56 9.09 -19.42
N SER A 124 -13.63 8.22 -19.04
CA SER A 124 -13.52 6.90 -19.64
C SER A 124 -14.85 6.18 -19.47
N SER A 125 -15.60 6.10 -20.57
CA SER A 125 -16.78 5.25 -20.70
C SER A 125 -16.30 3.81 -20.61
N VAL A 126 -16.42 3.23 -19.42
CA VAL A 126 -16.25 1.80 -19.16
C VAL A 126 -17.24 1.05 -20.06
N SER A 127 -16.70 0.49 -21.14
CA SER A 127 -17.43 -0.32 -22.11
C SER A 127 -16.85 -1.72 -21.97
N GLY A 128 -17.54 -2.56 -21.19
CA GLY A 128 -17.10 -3.93 -20.88
C GLY A 128 -17.39 -4.91 -22.01
N PRO A 129 -16.71 -6.07 -21.96
CA PRO A 129 -17.35 -7.35 -22.16
C PRO A 129 -17.12 -8.23 -20.93
N GLY A 130 -18.20 -8.46 -20.17
CA GLY A 130 -18.19 -9.26 -18.96
C GLY A 130 -19.49 -9.13 -18.20
N GLU A 131 -20.60 -9.55 -18.80
CA GLU A 131 -21.82 -9.87 -18.05
C GLU A 131 -21.46 -10.82 -16.89
N GLY A 132 -21.71 -10.38 -15.66
CA GLY A 132 -22.32 -11.25 -14.67
C GLY A 132 -21.44 -12.09 -13.75
N LEU A 133 -20.14 -11.80 -13.55
CA LEU A 133 -19.51 -12.27 -12.31
C LEU A 133 -19.81 -11.24 -11.22
N LEU A 134 -21.00 -11.36 -10.64
CA LEU A 134 -21.34 -10.69 -9.39
C LEU A 134 -20.25 -10.98 -8.38
N THR A 135 -19.40 -9.99 -8.18
CA THR A 135 -18.59 -9.81 -7.01
C THR A 135 -19.47 -9.95 -5.78
N GLY A 136 -19.50 -11.13 -5.18
CA GLY A 136 -20.64 -11.48 -4.36
C GLY A 136 -20.37 -11.34 -2.88
N VAL A 137 -21.36 -10.75 -2.21
CA VAL A 137 -21.54 -10.88 -0.78
C VAL A 137 -21.88 -12.32 -0.46
N LEU A 138 -21.39 -12.80 0.68
CA LEU A 138 -21.76 -14.09 1.22
C LEU A 138 -23.08 -13.94 1.98
N ALA A 139 -23.98 -14.91 1.81
CA ALA A 139 -25.17 -15.01 2.64
C ALA A 139 -24.76 -14.95 4.13
N PRO A 140 -25.53 -14.31 5.02
CA PRO A 140 -25.15 -14.19 6.43
C PRO A 140 -24.79 -15.52 7.11
N ALA A 141 -25.49 -16.60 6.76
CA ALA A 141 -25.24 -17.95 7.27
C ALA A 141 -23.96 -18.60 6.69
N SER A 142 -23.42 -18.06 5.60
CA SER A 142 -22.23 -18.55 4.90
C SER A 142 -20.97 -17.72 5.20
N GLN A 143 -21.12 -16.60 5.90
CA GLN A 143 -19.99 -15.80 6.40
C GLN A 143 -19.23 -16.59 7.46
N TYR A 144 -17.92 -16.42 7.49
CA TYR A 144 -17.03 -17.27 8.28
C TYR A 144 -15.86 -16.47 8.84
N ALA A 145 -15.16 -17.01 9.84
CA ALA A 145 -14.15 -16.25 10.58
C ALA A 145 -12.89 -16.01 9.74
N VAL A 146 -12.30 -14.82 9.87
CA VAL A 146 -10.99 -14.49 9.27
C VAL A 146 -9.90 -15.41 9.79
N SER A 147 -10.02 -15.89 11.05
CA SER A 147 -9.07 -16.82 11.68
C SER A 147 -8.98 -18.19 11.00
N GLU A 148 -9.87 -18.52 10.06
CA GLU A 148 -9.69 -19.69 9.20
C GLU A 148 -8.51 -19.54 8.23
N TRP A 149 -8.08 -18.31 7.94
CA TRP A 149 -6.95 -18.01 7.07
C TRP A 149 -5.66 -17.77 7.88
N THR A 150 -4.53 -18.11 7.28
CA THR A 150 -3.22 -17.68 7.78
C THR A 150 -2.90 -16.29 7.22
N ILE A 151 -2.74 -15.30 8.10
CA ILE A 151 -2.36 -13.94 7.67
C ILE A 151 -0.84 -13.91 7.48
N GLY A 152 -0.41 -13.77 6.23
CA GLY A 152 0.99 -13.58 5.86
C GLY A 152 1.46 -12.15 6.12
N PRO A 153 2.77 -11.95 6.34
CA PRO A 153 3.35 -10.61 6.44
C PRO A 153 3.39 -9.92 5.07
N GLY A 154 3.65 -8.62 5.07
CA GLY A 154 3.92 -7.82 3.87
C GLY A 154 2.74 -7.01 3.34
N GLU A 155 3.06 -6.07 2.46
CA GLU A 155 2.08 -5.23 1.79
C GLU A 155 1.44 -5.96 0.61
N ALA A 156 0.14 -5.72 0.43
CA ALA A 156 -0.66 -6.50 -0.51
C ALA A 156 -1.61 -5.67 -1.38
N GLY A 157 -1.48 -4.34 -1.33
CA GLY A 157 -2.36 -3.39 -1.99
C GLY A 157 -3.19 -2.57 -1.01
N TYR A 158 -4.23 -1.93 -1.52
CA TYR A 158 -5.04 -0.94 -0.80
C TYR A 158 -6.53 -1.14 -1.07
N LEU A 159 -7.35 -0.95 -0.02
CA LEU A 159 -8.73 -0.49 -0.15
C LEU A 159 -8.68 1.03 -0.36
N GLU A 160 -8.85 1.47 -1.60
CA GLU A 160 -8.61 2.88 -1.96
C GLU A 160 -9.86 3.74 -1.83
N ARG A 161 -11.02 3.18 -2.13
CA ARG A 161 -12.26 3.95 -2.22
C ARG A 161 -13.45 3.19 -1.68
N VAL A 162 -14.21 3.90 -0.86
CA VAL A 162 -15.50 3.47 -0.31
C VAL A 162 -16.53 4.52 -0.68
N LEU A 163 -17.56 4.11 -1.41
CA LEU A 163 -18.72 4.94 -1.70
C LEU A 163 -19.95 4.33 -1.04
N ILE A 164 -20.80 5.14 -0.40
CA ILE A 164 -22.11 4.73 0.12
C ILE A 164 -23.17 5.37 -0.77
N ASN A 165 -24.03 4.55 -1.37
CA ASN A 165 -25.06 4.99 -2.32
C ASN A 165 -24.51 5.89 -3.45
N GLY A 166 -23.27 5.60 -3.88
CA GLY A 166 -22.57 6.33 -4.94
C GLY A 166 -21.83 7.60 -4.49
N GLN A 167 -21.90 7.98 -3.22
CA GLN A 167 -21.19 9.14 -2.68
C GLN A 167 -19.95 8.72 -1.88
N PRO A 168 -18.85 9.48 -1.93
CA PRO A 168 -17.70 9.25 -1.04
C PRO A 168 -18.13 9.19 0.41
N ALA A 169 -17.60 8.21 1.16
CA ALA A 169 -17.93 8.02 2.56
C ALA A 169 -16.77 8.42 3.46
N ASP A 170 -17.08 9.04 4.59
CA ASP A 170 -16.11 9.37 5.62
C ASP A 170 -15.87 8.17 6.56
N PRO A 171 -14.61 7.90 6.96
CA PRO A 171 -14.31 6.93 8.00
C PRO A 171 -15.07 7.23 9.29
N GLY A 172 -15.72 6.23 9.86
CA GLY A 172 -16.59 6.33 11.04
C GLY A 172 -18.02 6.78 10.73
N GLY A 173 -18.36 7.00 9.46
CA GLY A 173 -19.69 7.40 9.02
C GLY A 173 -20.78 6.37 9.30
N ILE A 174 -22.02 6.85 9.35
CA ILE A 174 -23.22 6.03 9.54
C ILE A 174 -23.62 5.37 8.22
N VAL A 175 -23.83 4.05 8.27
CA VAL A 175 -24.30 3.24 7.15
C VAL A 175 -25.74 2.82 7.42
N ALA A 176 -26.67 3.36 6.64
CA ALA A 176 -28.08 3.00 6.70
C ALA A 176 -28.28 1.52 6.30
N PRO A 177 -29.30 0.82 6.85
CA PRO A 177 -29.47 -0.62 6.64
C PRO A 177 -29.81 -1.00 5.20
N ASP A 178 -30.40 -0.09 4.42
CA ASP A 178 -30.72 -0.23 3.00
C ASP A 178 -29.60 0.28 2.07
N ALA A 179 -28.52 0.82 2.63
CA ALA A 179 -27.42 1.37 1.85
C ALA A 179 -26.66 0.29 1.08
N THR A 180 -26.10 0.69 -0.06
CA THR A 180 -25.14 -0.09 -0.82
C THR A 180 -23.78 0.56 -0.76
N LEU A 181 -22.76 -0.20 -0.34
CA LEU A 181 -21.37 0.20 -0.42
C LEU A 181 -20.80 -0.23 -1.77
N PHE A 182 -20.06 0.66 -2.43
CA PHE A 182 -19.24 0.37 -3.59
C PHE A 182 -17.78 0.56 -3.22
N LEU A 183 -17.00 -0.50 -3.40
CA LEU A 183 -15.63 -0.59 -2.94
C LEU A 183 -14.73 -0.79 -4.15
N SER A 184 -13.55 -0.18 -4.11
CA SER A 184 -12.52 -0.45 -5.11
C SER A 184 -11.13 -0.26 -4.54
N GLY A 185 -10.17 -0.93 -5.16
CA GLY A 185 -8.77 -0.79 -4.86
C GLY A 185 -7.92 -1.65 -5.78
N TRP A 186 -6.72 -2.01 -5.32
CA TRP A 186 -5.86 -2.96 -6.01
C TRP A 186 -5.26 -3.97 -5.03
N ALA A 187 -4.83 -5.12 -5.57
CA ALA A 187 -4.29 -6.22 -4.80
C ALA A 187 -3.12 -6.91 -5.52
N GLY A 188 -1.94 -6.80 -4.94
CA GLY A 188 -0.72 -7.43 -5.46
C GLY A 188 0.48 -7.20 -4.55
N ASP A 189 1.54 -7.94 -4.82
CA ASP A 189 2.84 -7.79 -4.18
C ASP A 189 3.63 -6.68 -4.91
N PRO A 190 3.87 -5.53 -4.27
CA PRO A 190 4.55 -4.41 -4.91
C PRO A 190 6.03 -4.69 -5.17
N ALA A 191 6.67 -5.58 -4.41
CA ALA A 191 8.10 -5.82 -4.51
C ALA A 191 8.47 -6.66 -5.75
N ILE A 192 7.59 -7.59 -6.13
CA ILE A 192 7.84 -8.55 -7.21
C ILE A 192 6.76 -8.55 -8.29
N GLY A 193 5.79 -7.63 -8.18
CA GLY A 193 4.78 -7.40 -9.20
C GLY A 193 3.85 -8.58 -9.42
N ILE A 194 3.56 -9.36 -8.38
CA ILE A 194 2.59 -10.45 -8.47
C ILE A 194 1.21 -9.87 -8.21
N ARG A 195 0.28 -10.10 -9.13
CA ARG A 195 -1.12 -9.86 -8.88
C ARG A 195 -1.70 -10.98 -8.01
N TYR A 196 -2.52 -10.63 -7.04
CA TYR A 196 -3.28 -11.62 -6.28
C TYR A 196 -4.57 -12.00 -7.01
N SER A 197 -5.08 -13.19 -6.75
CA SER A 197 -6.21 -13.73 -7.53
C SER A 197 -7.55 -13.16 -7.09
N HIS A 198 -7.72 -12.95 -5.79
CA HIS A 198 -8.96 -12.52 -5.17
C HIS A 198 -8.69 -11.58 -4.01
N VAL A 199 -9.72 -10.82 -3.62
CA VAL A 199 -9.78 -10.11 -2.35
C VAL A 199 -10.97 -10.62 -1.55
N LEU A 200 -10.73 -10.87 -0.26
CA LEU A 200 -11.72 -11.21 0.75
C LEU A 200 -12.04 -9.93 1.51
N LEU A 201 -13.31 -9.54 1.54
CA LEU A 201 -13.74 -8.37 2.30
C LEU A 201 -14.18 -8.83 3.68
N THR A 202 -13.82 -8.07 4.70
CA THR A 202 -13.97 -8.46 6.09
C THR A 202 -14.68 -7.40 6.90
N VAL A 203 -15.55 -7.83 7.81
CA VAL A 203 -16.24 -6.97 8.77
C VAL A 203 -16.43 -7.76 10.06
N CYS A 204 -16.19 -7.14 11.22
CA CYS A 204 -16.34 -7.80 12.54
C CYS A 204 -15.58 -9.13 12.66
N GLY A 205 -14.38 -9.22 12.09
CA GLY A 205 -13.56 -10.46 12.11
C GLY A 205 -14.10 -11.60 11.24
N LYS A 206 -15.08 -11.34 10.37
CA LYS A 206 -15.63 -12.33 9.42
C LYS A 206 -15.34 -11.93 7.98
N VAL A 207 -15.15 -12.93 7.11
CA VAL A 207 -15.21 -12.76 5.66
C VAL A 207 -16.66 -12.63 5.24
N VAL A 208 -16.99 -11.52 4.59
CA VAL A 208 -18.36 -11.14 4.20
C VAL A 208 -18.58 -11.13 2.70
N ALA A 209 -17.52 -11.05 1.90
CA ALA A 209 -17.60 -11.08 0.45
C ALA A 209 -16.28 -11.54 -0.16
N THR A 210 -16.32 -11.92 -1.43
CA THR A 210 -15.13 -12.25 -2.23
C THR A 210 -15.25 -11.59 -3.60
N THR A 211 -14.14 -10.99 -4.06
CA THR A 211 -14.00 -10.40 -5.39
C THR A 211 -12.82 -11.00 -6.12
N GLY A 212 -12.94 -11.14 -7.44
CA GLY A 212 -11.77 -11.37 -8.30
C GLY A 212 -10.93 -10.09 -8.41
N VAL A 213 -9.67 -10.29 -8.76
CA VAL A 213 -8.74 -9.21 -9.15
C VAL A 213 -8.50 -9.33 -10.65
N GLY A 214 -8.50 -8.20 -11.35
CA GLY A 214 -8.38 -8.18 -12.80
C GLY A 214 -8.69 -6.84 -13.44
N GLU A 215 -9.25 -5.89 -12.68
CA GLU A 215 -9.59 -4.56 -13.19
C GLU A 215 -8.33 -3.78 -13.57
N SER A 216 -8.45 -2.96 -14.61
CA SER A 216 -7.34 -2.17 -15.12
C SER A 216 -6.89 -1.09 -14.14
N THR A 217 -5.60 -1.06 -13.85
CA THR A 217 -4.95 -0.13 -12.91
C THR A 217 -3.63 0.41 -13.48
N PRO A 218 -3.68 1.20 -14.58
CA PRO A 218 -2.47 1.71 -15.24
C PRO A 218 -1.66 2.65 -14.34
N SER A 219 -2.31 3.36 -13.40
CA SER A 219 -1.64 4.15 -12.37
C SER A 219 -0.78 3.29 -11.45
N VAL A 220 -1.32 2.16 -10.97
CA VAL A 220 -0.57 1.21 -10.13
C VAL A 220 0.60 0.61 -10.91
N ALA A 221 0.41 0.27 -12.19
CA ALA A 221 1.52 -0.16 -13.03
C ALA A 221 2.65 0.89 -13.12
N ARG A 222 2.28 2.16 -13.24
CA ARG A 222 3.22 3.27 -13.40
C ARG A 222 3.95 3.61 -12.10
N PHE A 223 3.27 3.59 -10.97
CA PHE A 223 3.79 4.13 -9.71
C PHE A 223 4.20 3.05 -8.70
N VAL A 224 3.68 1.83 -8.81
CA VAL A 224 3.97 0.73 -7.88
C VAL A 224 4.83 -0.33 -8.55
N HIS A 225 4.30 -1.03 -9.56
CA HIS A 225 5.07 -2.04 -10.30
C HIS A 225 4.43 -2.32 -11.66
N ALA A 226 5.23 -2.36 -12.73
CA ALA A 226 4.77 -2.50 -14.12
C ALA A 226 3.86 -3.72 -14.43
N ASN A 227 3.82 -4.73 -13.54
CA ASN A 227 3.01 -5.94 -13.69
C ASN A 227 1.62 -5.80 -13.10
N LEU A 228 1.38 -4.76 -12.30
CA LEU A 228 0.15 -4.55 -11.57
C LEU A 228 -0.85 -3.69 -12.37
N GLY A 229 -0.77 -3.71 -13.71
CA GLY A 229 -1.66 -2.95 -14.60
C GLY A 229 -3.08 -3.51 -14.70
N SER A 230 -3.30 -4.70 -14.15
CA SER A 230 -4.61 -5.35 -14.04
C SER A 230 -4.83 -5.91 -12.62
N ALA A 231 -4.26 -5.22 -11.62
CA ALA A 231 -4.33 -5.62 -10.22
C ALA A 231 -5.53 -4.98 -9.48
N GLY A 232 -6.41 -4.28 -10.21
CA GLY A 232 -7.58 -3.66 -9.63
C GLY A 232 -8.67 -4.66 -9.26
N TRP A 233 -9.53 -4.24 -8.36
CA TRP A 233 -10.74 -4.96 -7.98
C TRP A 233 -11.85 -3.98 -7.61
N VAL A 234 -13.10 -4.42 -7.77
CA VAL A 234 -14.30 -3.67 -7.40
C VAL A 234 -15.30 -4.60 -6.74
N ALA A 235 -16.03 -4.12 -5.73
CA ALA A 235 -17.06 -4.90 -5.05
C ALA A 235 -18.28 -4.05 -4.67
N ARG A 236 -19.44 -4.71 -4.56
CA ARG A 236 -20.70 -4.09 -4.12
C ARG A 236 -21.23 -4.84 -2.90
N LEU A 237 -21.40 -4.14 -1.78
CA LEU A 237 -21.88 -4.70 -0.52
C LEU A 237 -23.19 -4.04 -0.07
N PRO A 238 -24.35 -4.73 -0.08
CA PRO A 238 -25.52 -4.26 0.65
C PRO A 238 -25.27 -4.30 2.16
N ALA A 239 -25.49 -3.17 2.84
CA ALA A 239 -25.30 -3.03 4.27
C ALA A 239 -26.15 -4.03 5.08
N ALA A 240 -27.36 -4.33 4.60
CA ALA A 240 -28.26 -5.32 5.20
C ALA A 240 -27.61 -6.69 5.43
N ALA A 241 -26.64 -7.09 4.59
CA ALA A 241 -25.98 -8.39 4.68
C ALA A 241 -24.74 -8.41 5.60
N LEU A 242 -24.23 -7.26 6.05
CA LEU A 242 -23.00 -7.19 6.84
C LEU A 242 -23.23 -7.56 8.31
N PRO A 243 -22.31 -8.23 9.02
CA PRO A 243 -22.46 -8.47 10.45
C PRO A 243 -22.41 -7.15 11.24
N ARG A 244 -23.09 -7.11 12.39
CA ARG A 244 -23.13 -5.92 13.26
C ARG A 244 -22.24 -6.16 14.48
N CYS A 245 -21.38 -5.20 14.80
CA CYS A 245 -20.55 -5.20 16.01
C CYS A 245 -20.24 -3.74 16.42
N PRO A 246 -19.86 -3.47 17.68
CA PRO A 246 -19.61 -2.11 18.16
C PRO A 246 -18.52 -1.37 17.36
N ASP A 247 -17.44 -2.06 17.00
CA ASP A 247 -16.28 -1.49 16.30
C ASP A 247 -16.21 -2.03 14.87
N ALA A 248 -17.30 -1.85 14.12
CA ALA A 248 -17.35 -2.34 12.75
C ALA A 248 -16.34 -1.58 11.87
N ALA A 249 -15.39 -2.34 11.31
CA ALA A 249 -14.46 -1.85 10.31
C ALA A 249 -14.50 -2.77 9.09
N LEU A 250 -14.60 -2.15 7.91
CA LEU A 250 -14.43 -2.83 6.65
C LEU A 250 -12.94 -2.94 6.35
N GLY A 251 -12.43 -4.16 6.37
CA GLY A 251 -11.07 -4.49 5.96
C GLY A 251 -11.05 -5.33 4.69
N ALA A 252 -9.87 -5.48 4.08
CA ALA A 252 -9.68 -6.32 2.91
C ALA A 252 -8.42 -7.19 3.04
N LEU A 253 -8.50 -8.42 2.54
CA LEU A 253 -7.41 -9.39 2.53
C LEU A 253 -7.19 -9.91 1.11
N ALA A 254 -5.96 -9.92 0.64
CA ALA A 254 -5.57 -10.41 -0.66
C ALA A 254 -5.23 -11.89 -0.62
N LEU A 255 -5.75 -12.65 -1.58
CA LEU A 255 -5.49 -14.08 -1.73
C LEU A 255 -4.51 -14.35 -2.87
N ARG A 256 -3.29 -14.73 -2.51
CA ARG A 256 -2.26 -15.17 -3.45
C ARG A 256 -2.45 -16.60 -3.93
N GLY A 257 -2.87 -17.49 -3.03
CA GLY A 257 -3.02 -18.92 -3.27
C GLY A 257 -2.81 -19.74 -2.00
N GLY A 258 -3.38 -20.94 -1.96
CA GLY A 258 -3.43 -21.76 -0.74
C GLY A 258 -4.28 -21.11 0.37
N ALA A 259 -3.87 -21.31 1.61
CA ALA A 259 -4.55 -20.83 2.82
C ALA A 259 -3.97 -19.51 3.38
N VAL A 260 -3.10 -18.83 2.63
CA VAL A 260 -2.42 -17.61 3.07
C VAL A 260 -3.03 -16.39 2.40
N VAL A 261 -3.37 -15.40 3.23
CA VAL A 261 -3.88 -14.10 2.79
C VAL A 261 -3.03 -12.97 3.37
N HIS A 262 -3.01 -11.83 2.70
CA HIS A 262 -2.24 -10.66 3.13
C HIS A 262 -3.17 -9.46 3.33
N ARG A 263 -2.93 -8.64 4.35
CA ARG A 263 -3.81 -7.50 4.63
C ARG A 263 -3.58 -6.38 3.61
N LEU A 264 -4.66 -5.87 3.02
CA LEU A 264 -4.63 -4.62 2.26
C LEU A 264 -4.64 -3.45 3.24
N GLN A 265 -3.97 -2.37 2.88
CA GLN A 265 -4.02 -1.13 3.64
C GLN A 265 -5.37 -0.41 3.44
N GLY A 266 -5.75 0.44 4.40
CA GLY A 266 -6.95 1.28 4.29
C GLY A 266 -8.20 0.69 4.94
N ASP A 267 -8.11 0.05 6.10
CA ASP A 267 -9.29 -0.34 6.88
C ASP A 267 -10.24 0.87 7.07
N PHE A 268 -11.54 0.65 6.88
CA PHE A 268 -12.55 1.70 6.85
C PHE A 268 -13.55 1.51 8.02
N PRO A 269 -13.38 2.22 9.15
CA PRO A 269 -14.33 2.17 10.26
C PRO A 269 -15.69 2.70 9.83
N MET A 270 -16.77 2.14 10.38
CA MET A 270 -18.14 2.53 10.04
C MET A 270 -19.12 2.16 11.15
N ILE A 271 -20.26 2.87 11.22
CA ILE A 271 -21.35 2.57 12.14
C ILE A 271 -22.51 2.00 11.34
N ILE A 272 -22.71 0.68 11.41
CA ILE A 272 -23.79 0.01 10.69
C ILE A 272 -25.07 0.10 11.52
N GLN A 273 -26.08 0.78 11.00
CA GLN A 273 -27.37 0.87 11.67
C GLN A 273 -28.07 -0.50 11.73
N PRO A 274 -28.83 -0.77 12.81
CA PRO A 274 -29.65 -1.98 12.88
C PRO A 274 -30.75 -1.98 11.82
N GLY A 275 -31.18 -3.17 11.40
CA GLY A 275 -32.27 -3.36 10.44
C GLY A 275 -31.81 -3.83 9.06
N GLY A 276 -32.74 -3.80 8.10
CA GLY A 276 -32.57 -4.32 6.74
C GLY A 276 -32.89 -5.82 6.63
N ASN A 277 -33.35 -6.25 5.46
CA ASN A 277 -33.57 -7.68 5.16
C ASN A 277 -32.35 -8.23 4.41
N PRO A 278 -31.52 -9.10 5.02
CA PRO A 278 -30.37 -9.66 4.34
C PRO A 278 -30.74 -10.46 3.08
N SER A 279 -31.93 -11.04 3.01
CA SER A 279 -32.41 -11.77 1.83
C SER A 279 -32.69 -10.85 0.63
N ALA A 280 -32.84 -9.54 0.86
CA ALA A 280 -32.99 -8.55 -0.21
C ALA A 280 -31.64 -8.12 -0.83
N ALA A 281 -30.51 -8.63 -0.32
CA ALA A 281 -29.16 -8.32 -0.80
C ALA A 281 -28.87 -8.80 -2.23
N GLY A 282 -29.74 -9.63 -2.80
CA GLY A 282 -29.57 -10.21 -4.14
C GLY A 282 -28.83 -11.54 -4.12
N PRO A 283 -28.35 -12.01 -5.28
CA PRO A 283 -27.62 -13.27 -5.39
C PRO A 283 -26.31 -13.23 -4.60
N PHE A 284 -26.05 -14.28 -3.83
CA PHE A 284 -24.82 -14.42 -3.04
C PHE A 284 -23.74 -15.16 -3.82
N ALA A 285 -22.48 -14.81 -3.58
CA ALA A 285 -21.34 -15.54 -4.16
C ALA A 285 -21.16 -16.92 -3.53
N PRO A 286 -20.53 -17.86 -4.26
CA PRO A 286 -20.00 -19.07 -3.66
C PRO A 286 -18.95 -18.74 -2.59
N VAL A 287 -18.90 -19.57 -1.54
CA VAL A 287 -17.95 -19.40 -0.45
C VAL A 287 -16.57 -19.87 -0.89
N LEU A 288 -15.60 -18.96 -0.86
CA LEU A 288 -14.18 -19.31 -0.98
C LEU A 288 -13.63 -19.65 0.40
N ARG A 289 -13.01 -20.83 0.57
CA ARG A 289 -12.40 -21.24 1.86
C ARG A 289 -10.93 -21.61 1.66
N PRO A 290 -10.10 -21.59 2.72
CA PRO A 290 -8.68 -21.96 2.61
C PRO A 290 -8.44 -23.31 1.92
N GLY A 291 -9.23 -24.32 2.25
CA GLY A 291 -9.09 -25.67 1.68
C GLY A 291 -9.52 -25.81 0.21
N SER A 292 -10.26 -24.85 -0.34
CA SER A 292 -10.69 -24.89 -1.75
C SER A 292 -9.65 -24.28 -2.71
N ILE A 293 -8.61 -23.63 -2.17
CA ILE A 293 -7.60 -22.94 -2.98
C ILE A 293 -6.33 -23.77 -3.02
N LYS A 294 -5.94 -24.16 -4.24
CA LYS A 294 -4.69 -24.87 -4.45
C LYS A 294 -3.51 -23.93 -4.18
N ALA A 295 -2.60 -24.34 -3.30
CA ALA A 295 -1.35 -23.63 -3.11
C ALA A 295 -0.52 -23.65 -4.41
N PRO A 296 0.15 -22.54 -4.77
CA PRO A 296 1.11 -22.53 -5.85
C PRO A 296 2.15 -23.62 -5.60
N ARG A 297 2.41 -24.45 -6.62
CA ARG A 297 3.36 -25.55 -6.49
C ARG A 297 4.76 -25.05 -6.78
N LEU A 298 5.72 -25.49 -5.97
CA LEU A 298 7.13 -25.35 -6.29
C LEU A 298 7.51 -26.48 -7.26
N GLU A 299 7.75 -26.11 -8.51
CA GLU A 299 8.03 -27.01 -9.60
C GLU A 299 9.53 -27.00 -9.93
N SER A 300 10.03 -28.12 -10.46
CA SER A 300 11.34 -28.15 -11.08
C SER A 300 11.16 -27.68 -12.51
N ILE A 301 11.93 -26.67 -12.93
CA ILE A 301 11.94 -26.19 -14.30
C ILE A 301 13.36 -26.25 -14.84
N ARG A 302 13.52 -26.35 -16.15
CA ARG A 302 14.82 -26.25 -16.81
C ARG A 302 14.80 -25.06 -17.76
N ILE A 303 15.71 -24.13 -17.52
CA ILE A 303 15.94 -22.97 -18.37
C ILE A 303 16.87 -23.39 -19.52
N ARG A 304 16.44 -23.19 -20.77
CA ARG A 304 17.16 -23.63 -21.98
C ARG A 304 18.47 -22.90 -22.21
N ASP A 305 18.43 -21.57 -22.10
CA ASP A 305 19.59 -20.70 -22.17
C ASP A 305 19.51 -19.56 -21.16
N ARG A 306 20.62 -18.87 -20.91
CA ARG A 306 20.62 -17.70 -20.03
C ARG A 306 19.64 -16.66 -20.60
N VAL A 307 18.64 -16.29 -19.81
CA VAL A 307 17.57 -15.38 -20.24
C VAL A 307 17.29 -14.32 -19.19
N GLY A 308 16.95 -13.12 -19.66
CA GLY A 308 16.51 -12.03 -18.80
C GLY A 308 15.08 -12.25 -18.31
N LEU A 309 14.88 -12.27 -16.99
CA LEU A 309 13.58 -12.11 -16.34
C LEU A 309 13.13 -10.67 -16.50
N ARG A 310 11.93 -10.45 -17.03
CA ARG A 310 11.43 -9.13 -17.38
C ARG A 310 10.36 -8.63 -16.42
N SER A 311 10.24 -7.31 -16.37
CA SER A 311 9.25 -6.62 -15.55
C SER A 311 7.82 -6.69 -16.07
N CYS A 312 7.58 -7.24 -17.27
CA CYS A 312 6.27 -7.49 -17.86
C CYS A 312 6.35 -8.59 -18.96
N PRO A 313 5.22 -9.17 -19.41
CA PRO A 313 5.19 -10.22 -20.43
C PRO A 313 5.35 -9.65 -21.86
N ASP A 314 6.42 -8.88 -22.08
CA ASP A 314 6.73 -8.25 -23.38
C ASP A 314 8.25 -8.07 -23.55
N THR A 315 8.75 -8.15 -24.79
CA THR A 315 10.18 -8.01 -25.09
C THR A 315 10.71 -6.59 -24.95
N THR A 316 9.82 -5.58 -24.96
CA THR A 316 10.16 -4.16 -24.73
C THR A 316 10.35 -3.85 -23.24
N CYS A 317 9.87 -4.70 -22.34
CA CYS A 317 9.97 -4.46 -20.91
C CYS A 317 11.41 -4.66 -20.38
N PRO A 318 11.86 -3.80 -19.43
CA PRO A 318 13.18 -3.92 -18.81
C PRO A 318 13.46 -5.33 -18.28
N VAL A 319 14.71 -5.76 -18.47
CA VAL A 319 15.24 -6.96 -17.81
C VAL A 319 15.57 -6.59 -16.37
N LEU A 320 14.92 -7.27 -15.42
CA LEU A 320 15.14 -7.11 -13.98
C LEU A 320 16.39 -7.88 -13.54
N GLU A 321 16.52 -9.12 -13.98
CA GLU A 321 17.60 -10.04 -13.61
C GLU A 321 17.83 -11.06 -14.73
N ASN A 322 18.99 -11.74 -14.73
CA ASN A 322 19.22 -12.87 -15.63
C ASN A 322 19.20 -14.17 -14.85
N ILE A 323 18.41 -15.14 -15.31
CA ILE A 323 18.42 -16.49 -14.75
C ILE A 323 19.39 -17.38 -15.56
N ALA A 324 20.17 -18.19 -14.86
CA ALA A 324 21.17 -19.05 -15.49
C ALA A 324 20.50 -20.21 -16.26
N LYS A 325 21.16 -20.72 -17.29
CA LYS A 325 20.78 -21.99 -17.94
C LYS A 325 20.82 -23.16 -16.95
N GLY A 326 19.94 -24.14 -17.13
CA GLY A 326 19.94 -25.39 -16.38
C GLY A 326 18.72 -25.56 -15.47
N PRO A 327 18.78 -26.50 -14.50
CA PRO A 327 17.65 -26.80 -13.62
C PRO A 327 17.48 -25.76 -12.51
N HIS A 328 16.23 -25.42 -12.21
CA HIS A 328 15.83 -24.51 -11.13
C HIS A 328 14.59 -25.02 -10.41
N ARG A 329 14.37 -24.51 -9.20
CA ARG A 329 13.11 -24.67 -8.47
C ARG A 329 12.38 -23.33 -8.52
N ALA A 330 11.18 -23.33 -9.10
CA ALA A 330 10.40 -22.13 -9.26
C ALA A 330 8.90 -22.39 -9.08
N THR A 331 8.18 -21.39 -8.60
CA THR A 331 6.73 -21.37 -8.63
C THR A 331 6.28 -20.69 -9.90
N LEU A 332 5.46 -21.39 -10.71
CA LEU A 332 4.83 -20.83 -11.90
C LEU A 332 3.48 -20.22 -11.49
N LEU A 333 3.35 -18.90 -11.64
CA LEU A 333 2.16 -18.19 -11.15
C LEU A 333 1.17 -17.88 -12.27
N GLU A 334 1.62 -17.28 -13.35
CA GLU A 334 0.74 -16.80 -14.42
C GLU A 334 1.26 -17.19 -15.81
N HIS A 335 0.33 -17.21 -16.78
CA HIS A 335 0.64 -17.36 -18.19
C HIS A 335 -0.12 -16.30 -18.99
N VAL A 336 0.60 -15.47 -19.72
CA VAL A 336 0.02 -14.39 -20.53
C VAL A 336 0.79 -14.31 -21.84
N ASN A 337 0.10 -14.44 -22.97
CA ASN A 337 0.64 -14.22 -24.32
C ASN A 337 1.99 -14.92 -24.59
N GLY A 338 2.13 -16.18 -24.19
CA GLY A 338 3.38 -16.92 -24.40
C GLY A 338 4.46 -16.65 -23.34
N TRP A 339 4.19 -15.86 -22.29
CA TRP A 339 5.10 -15.62 -21.17
C TRP A 339 4.64 -16.36 -19.91
N ARG A 340 5.58 -16.66 -19.02
CA ARG A 340 5.32 -17.22 -17.70
C ARG A 340 5.91 -16.32 -16.64
N LEU A 341 5.11 -16.01 -15.61
CA LEU A 341 5.63 -15.36 -14.40
C LEU A 341 6.19 -16.45 -13.48
N ILE A 342 7.48 -16.37 -13.19
CA ILE A 342 8.15 -17.31 -12.31
C ILE A 342 8.63 -16.61 -11.04
N LEU A 343 8.57 -17.35 -9.93
CA LEU A 343 9.26 -17.00 -8.70
C LEU A 343 10.30 -18.04 -8.36
N SER A 344 11.53 -17.61 -8.17
CA SER A 344 12.64 -18.49 -7.84
C SER A 344 13.59 -17.83 -6.83
N ALA A 345 14.47 -18.64 -6.25
CA ALA A 345 15.53 -18.09 -5.39
C ALA A 345 16.54 -17.22 -6.15
N GLN A 346 16.61 -17.32 -7.48
CA GLN A 346 17.53 -16.56 -8.34
C GLN A 346 16.89 -15.35 -9.02
N GLY A 347 15.66 -15.02 -8.65
CA GLY A 347 14.93 -13.90 -9.24
C GLY A 347 13.49 -14.23 -9.57
N ASN A 348 12.74 -13.15 -9.79
CA ASN A 348 11.32 -13.18 -10.07
C ASN A 348 11.03 -12.32 -11.31
N GLY A 349 10.18 -12.79 -12.19
CA GLY A 349 9.79 -12.02 -13.37
C GLY A 349 9.21 -12.87 -14.49
N TRP A 350 8.92 -12.20 -15.61
CA TRP A 350 8.39 -12.83 -16.80
C TRP A 350 9.49 -13.38 -17.68
N ILE A 351 9.27 -14.57 -18.19
CA ILE A 351 10.18 -15.29 -19.07
C ILE A 351 9.36 -15.92 -20.21
N PRO A 352 9.85 -15.92 -21.46
CA PRO A 352 9.13 -16.57 -22.56
C PRO A 352 8.93 -18.06 -22.24
N LYS A 353 7.74 -18.58 -22.52
CA LYS A 353 7.37 -19.98 -22.26
C LYS A 353 8.35 -20.94 -22.94
N ASP A 354 8.84 -20.58 -24.12
CA ASP A 354 9.75 -21.43 -24.91
C ASP A 354 11.16 -21.51 -24.33
N GLU A 355 11.49 -20.68 -23.33
CA GLU A 355 12.75 -20.74 -22.58
C GLU A 355 12.67 -21.68 -21.37
N ILE A 356 11.48 -22.17 -21.03
CA ILE A 356 11.22 -23.03 -19.88
C ILE A 356 10.76 -24.41 -20.34
N GLU A 357 11.43 -25.44 -19.84
CA GLU A 357 10.98 -26.82 -19.90
C GLU A 357 10.49 -27.26 -18.51
N ILE A 358 9.29 -27.84 -18.47
CA ILE A 358 8.75 -28.49 -17.27
C ILE A 358 8.94 -30.01 -17.51
N PRO A 359 9.95 -30.63 -16.87
CA PRO A 359 10.32 -32.03 -17.08
C PRO A 359 9.31 -33.03 -16.51
#